data_AF-A0A6N9PA72-F1
#
_entry.id   AF-A0A6N9PA72-F1
#
_cell.length_a   1.000
_cell.length_b   1.000
_cell.length_c   1.000
_cell.angle_alpha   90.00
_cell.angle_beta   90.00
_cell.angle_gamma   90.00
#
_symmetry.space_group_name_H-M   'P 1'
#
loop_
_entity.id
_entity.type
_entity.pdbx_description
1 polymer ?
#
loop_
_entity_poly.entity_id
_entity_poly.type
_entity_poly.pdbx_seq_one_letter_code
_entity_poly.pdbx_strand_id
1 'polypeptide(L)'
;MPSLNNILISVAQEYLPNQDQDSAVKKLRRTFTKFIEAGGGRLEQLKDEKGVIHFDEEDVPVIRTVLAQLAEKRGFAHTFMKDHRRIPDLEDTHDFIQDIIFEMENDNMDEAQVMHYAVTLDRLFQFSFLATIDYCHRLVDGVALNLMPYPYTHQMTFVKSFENTLKRQYAISMVEAIMNTGELGAVIREAKQAGFIDEAVPSYGDDEIADEYRRRDAATVEYLKANPEIRRFVETKAGGTVEEIWGVKLD
;
A
#
# COMPACT_ATOMS: atom_id res chain seq x y z
N MET A 1 16.77 -22.36 1.93
CA MET A 1 16.19 -21.63 0.79
C MET A 1 15.32 -22.52 -0.09
N PRO A 2 14.01 -22.57 0.21
CA PRO A 2 13.03 -23.26 -0.62
C PRO A 2 13.02 -22.72 -2.05
N SER A 3 12.93 -23.62 -3.03
CA SER A 3 12.79 -23.20 -4.43
C SER A 3 11.32 -22.95 -4.76
N LEU A 4 11.05 -22.00 -5.67
CA LEU A 4 9.70 -21.76 -6.19
C LEU A 4 9.04 -23.06 -6.68
N ASN A 5 9.81 -23.97 -7.29
CA ASN A 5 9.26 -25.22 -7.79
C ASN A 5 8.72 -26.12 -6.67
N ASN A 6 9.41 -26.19 -5.53
CA ASN A 6 8.98 -26.99 -4.39
C ASN A 6 7.70 -26.40 -3.78
N ILE A 7 7.63 -25.07 -3.67
CA ILE A 7 6.44 -24.38 -3.15
C ILE A 7 5.25 -24.59 -4.09
N LEU A 8 5.44 -24.45 -5.41
CA LEU A 8 4.39 -24.70 -6.40
C LEU A 8 3.83 -26.13 -6.34
N ILE A 9 4.69 -27.14 -6.15
CA ILE A 9 4.26 -28.54 -5.99
C ILE A 9 3.39 -28.68 -4.75
N SER A 10 3.84 -28.16 -3.60
CA SER A 10 3.09 -28.24 -2.35
C SER A 10 1.73 -27.56 -2.46
N VAL A 11 1.68 -26.33 -2.98
CA VAL A 11 0.42 -25.58 -3.17
C VAL A 11 -0.51 -26.29 -4.16
N ALA A 12 0.02 -26.87 -5.25
CA ALA A 12 -0.79 -27.59 -6.22
C ALA A 12 -1.39 -28.89 -5.64
N GLN A 13 -0.69 -29.58 -4.75
CA GLN A 13 -1.20 -30.76 -4.05
C GLN A 13 -2.35 -30.40 -3.11
N GLU A 14 -2.21 -29.28 -2.40
CA GLU A 14 -3.15 -28.84 -1.38
C GLU A 14 -4.41 -28.20 -1.97
N TYR A 15 -4.25 -27.24 -2.88
CA TYR A 15 -5.34 -26.41 -3.39
C TYR A 15 -5.90 -26.87 -4.74
N LEU A 16 -5.19 -27.74 -5.47
CA LEU A 16 -5.63 -28.28 -6.76
C LEU A 16 -5.58 -29.83 -6.81
N PRO A 17 -6.06 -30.56 -5.78
CA PRO A 17 -5.85 -32.01 -5.65
C PRO A 17 -6.48 -32.84 -6.78
N ASN A 18 -7.51 -32.29 -7.44
CA ASN A 18 -8.25 -32.97 -8.51
C ASN A 18 -7.65 -32.76 -9.91
N GLN A 19 -6.53 -32.03 -10.04
CA GLN A 19 -5.85 -31.82 -11.32
C GLN A 19 -4.60 -32.70 -11.42
N ASP A 20 -4.23 -33.04 -12.66
CA ASP A 20 -2.90 -33.60 -12.94
C ASP A 20 -1.83 -32.65 -12.38
N GLN A 21 -0.92 -33.19 -11.56
CA GLN A 21 0.02 -32.40 -10.77
C GLN A 21 0.98 -31.60 -11.66
N ASP A 22 1.52 -32.22 -12.71
CA ASP A 22 2.42 -31.55 -13.64
C ASP A 22 1.72 -30.39 -14.37
N SER A 23 0.48 -30.61 -14.81
CA SER A 23 -0.35 -29.58 -15.43
C SER A 23 -0.70 -28.46 -14.43
N ALA A 24 -1.06 -28.80 -13.19
CA ALA A 24 -1.38 -27.84 -12.15
C ALA A 24 -0.19 -26.94 -11.81
N VAL A 25 1.00 -27.52 -11.59
CA VAL A 25 2.25 -26.81 -11.33
C VAL A 25 2.61 -25.88 -12.48
N LYS A 26 2.54 -26.35 -13.74
CA LYS A 26 2.81 -25.50 -14.92
C LYS A 26 1.84 -24.34 -15.04
N LYS A 27 0.55 -24.58 -14.79
CA LYS A 27 -0.49 -23.55 -14.84
C LYS A 27 -0.28 -22.52 -13.74
N LEU A 28 -0.01 -22.97 -12.51
CA LEU A 28 0.20 -22.10 -11.36
C LEU A 28 1.45 -21.24 -11.54
N ARG A 29 2.56 -21.83 -12.02
CA ARG A 29 3.77 -21.10 -12.40
C ARG A 29 3.48 -19.98 -13.39
N ARG A 30 2.73 -20.27 -14.47
CA ARG A 30 2.37 -19.25 -15.47
C ARG A 30 1.52 -18.13 -14.87
N THR A 31 0.60 -18.45 -13.96
CA THR A 31 -0.23 -17.45 -13.29
C THR A 31 0.61 -16.59 -12.34
N PHE A 32 1.52 -17.20 -11.58
CA PHE A 32 2.46 -16.48 -10.71
C PHE A 32 3.38 -15.54 -11.50
N THR A 33 3.89 -15.97 -12.67
CA THR A 33 4.67 -15.08 -13.55
C THR A 33 3.87 -13.84 -13.96
N LYS A 34 2.59 -14.01 -14.32
CA LYS A 34 1.72 -12.88 -14.65
C LYS A 34 1.47 -11.95 -13.46
N PHE A 35 1.38 -12.48 -12.25
CA PHE A 35 1.25 -11.69 -11.04
C PHE A 35 2.50 -10.82 -10.80
N ILE A 36 3.70 -11.40 -10.92
CA ILE A 36 4.97 -10.66 -10.81
C ILE A 36 5.05 -9.56 -11.88
N GLU A 37 4.71 -9.88 -13.12
CA GLU A 37 4.70 -8.91 -14.23
C GLU A 37 3.67 -7.79 -14.02
N ALA A 38 2.51 -8.09 -13.45
CA ALA A 38 1.49 -7.09 -13.11
C ALA A 38 1.99 -6.10 -12.04
N GLY A 39 2.85 -6.56 -11.13
CA GLY A 39 3.59 -5.71 -10.18
C GLY A 39 4.78 -4.96 -10.77
N GLY A 40 5.02 -5.07 -12.08
CA GLY A 40 6.17 -4.46 -12.75
C GLY A 40 7.49 -5.21 -12.58
N GLY A 41 7.48 -6.35 -11.88
CA GLY A 41 8.63 -7.20 -11.67
C GLY A 41 9.02 -8.01 -12.92
N ARG A 42 10.27 -8.47 -12.95
CA ARG A 42 10.77 -9.36 -14.01
C ARG A 42 11.24 -10.67 -13.40
N LEU A 43 10.59 -11.77 -13.76
CA LEU A 43 10.90 -13.10 -13.23
C LEU A 43 12.38 -13.50 -13.44
N GLU A 44 13.00 -13.04 -14.52
CA GLU A 44 14.43 -13.30 -14.81
C GLU A 44 15.38 -12.68 -13.76
N GLN A 45 14.96 -11.61 -13.09
CA GLN A 45 15.77 -10.98 -12.03
C GLN A 45 15.72 -11.76 -10.71
N LEU A 46 14.74 -12.66 -10.56
CA LEU A 46 14.58 -13.51 -9.37
C LEU A 46 15.34 -14.84 -9.50
N LYS A 47 15.93 -15.12 -10.66
CA LYS A 47 16.67 -16.36 -10.91
C LYS A 47 18.11 -16.19 -10.46
N ASP A 48 18.64 -17.24 -9.84
CA ASP A 48 20.07 -17.37 -9.59
C ASP A 48 20.86 -17.69 -10.88
N GLU A 49 22.17 -17.83 -10.75
CA GLU A 49 23.09 -18.19 -11.85
C GLU A 49 22.74 -19.54 -12.51
N LYS A 50 21.96 -20.39 -11.84
CA LYS A 50 21.50 -21.71 -12.32
C LYS A 50 20.09 -21.65 -12.92
N GLY A 51 19.47 -20.48 -12.96
CA GLY A 51 18.13 -20.28 -13.49
C GLY A 51 17.01 -20.70 -12.52
N VAL A 52 17.32 -20.90 -11.23
CA VAL A 52 16.38 -21.32 -10.19
C VAL A 52 16.00 -20.12 -9.33
N ILE A 53 14.71 -20.06 -8.95
CA ILE A 53 14.20 -19.03 -8.05
C ILE A 53 14.16 -19.61 -6.65
N HIS A 54 14.86 -18.96 -5.73
CA HIS A 54 14.96 -19.31 -4.33
C HIS A 54 14.37 -18.17 -3.50
N PHE A 55 13.72 -18.55 -2.39
CA PHE A 55 13.22 -17.61 -1.40
C PHE A 55 13.88 -17.86 -0.06
N ASP A 56 13.99 -16.80 0.73
CA ASP A 56 14.30 -16.91 2.14
C ASP A 56 13.13 -17.57 2.88
N GLU A 57 13.44 -18.25 3.99
CA GLU A 57 12.42 -19.01 4.73
C GLU A 57 11.30 -18.11 5.26
N GLU A 58 11.65 -16.87 5.59
CA GLU A 58 10.72 -15.85 6.09
C GLU A 58 9.74 -15.36 5.01
N ASP A 59 10.10 -15.46 3.73
CA ASP A 59 9.24 -15.05 2.61
C ASP A 59 8.28 -16.16 2.14
N VAL A 60 8.55 -17.41 2.51
CA VAL A 60 7.77 -18.57 2.06
C VAL A 60 6.27 -18.44 2.37
N PRO A 61 5.84 -17.98 3.56
CA PRO A 61 4.42 -17.81 3.88
C PRO A 61 3.72 -16.84 2.94
N VAL A 62 4.39 -15.75 2.56
CA VAL A 62 3.86 -14.77 1.60
C VAL A 62 3.71 -15.41 0.22
N ILE A 63 4.75 -16.11 -0.25
CA ILE A 63 4.73 -16.77 -1.56
C ILE A 63 3.66 -17.86 -1.61
N ARG A 64 3.52 -18.66 -0.56
CA ARG A 64 2.47 -19.69 -0.44
C ARG A 64 1.08 -19.06 -0.50
N THR A 65 0.83 -17.99 0.26
CA THR A 65 -0.45 -17.28 0.27
C THR A 65 -0.81 -16.74 -1.11
N VAL A 66 0.12 -16.07 -1.79
CA VAL A 66 -0.09 -15.57 -3.16
C VAL A 66 -0.44 -16.73 -4.09
N LEU A 67 0.31 -17.82 -4.03
CA LEU A 67 0.07 -18.99 -4.89
C LEU A 67 -1.28 -19.66 -4.60
N ALA A 68 -1.68 -19.79 -3.34
CA ALA A 68 -2.97 -20.34 -2.93
C ALA A 68 -4.13 -19.51 -3.49
N GLN A 69 -4.10 -18.19 -3.27
CA GLN A 69 -5.12 -17.27 -3.82
C GLN A 69 -5.19 -17.30 -5.35
N LEU A 70 -4.05 -17.40 -6.04
CA LEU A 70 -4.00 -17.56 -7.50
C LEU A 70 -4.55 -18.91 -7.97
N ALA A 71 -4.33 -19.99 -7.22
CA ALA A 71 -4.83 -21.32 -7.52
C ALA A 71 -6.36 -21.37 -7.46
N GLU A 72 -6.92 -20.80 -6.40
CA GLU A 72 -8.35 -20.74 -6.12
C GLU A 72 -9.07 -19.63 -6.91
N LYS A 73 -8.30 -18.71 -7.52
CA LYS A 73 -8.78 -17.53 -8.25
C LYS A 73 -9.65 -16.61 -7.38
N ARG A 74 -9.21 -16.39 -6.14
CA ARG A 74 -9.87 -15.51 -5.17
C ARG A 74 -8.89 -14.55 -4.52
N GLY A 75 -9.42 -13.61 -3.73
CA GLY A 75 -8.64 -12.72 -2.89
C GLY A 75 -7.79 -11.70 -3.64
N PHE A 76 -6.99 -10.99 -2.85
CA PHE A 76 -6.11 -9.92 -3.28
C PHE A 76 -5.27 -10.29 -4.50
N ALA A 77 -4.51 -11.40 -4.46
CA ALA A 77 -3.54 -11.73 -5.52
C ALA A 77 -4.21 -11.96 -6.88
N HIS A 78 -5.39 -12.59 -6.89
CA HIS A 78 -6.14 -12.80 -8.12
C HIS A 78 -6.73 -11.51 -8.67
N THR A 79 -7.27 -10.66 -7.79
CA THR A 79 -7.83 -9.35 -8.14
C THR A 79 -6.75 -8.42 -8.68
N PHE A 80 -5.61 -8.33 -8.00
CA PHE A 80 -4.44 -7.55 -8.41
C PHE A 80 -3.92 -7.97 -9.78
N MET A 81 -3.80 -9.28 -10.04
CA MET A 81 -3.38 -9.78 -11.34
C MET A 81 -4.35 -9.38 -12.47
N LYS A 82 -5.67 -9.30 -12.19
CA LYS A 82 -6.68 -8.91 -13.19
C LYS A 82 -6.70 -7.41 -13.46
N ASP A 83 -6.55 -6.60 -12.40
CA ASP A 83 -6.58 -5.14 -12.48
C ASP A 83 -5.61 -4.54 -11.44
N HIS A 84 -4.33 -4.49 -11.79
CA HIS A 84 -3.25 -3.98 -10.93
C HIS A 84 -3.31 -2.46 -10.72
N ARG A 85 -4.24 -1.75 -11.39
CA ARG A 85 -4.47 -0.32 -11.19
C ARG A 85 -5.56 -0.05 -10.17
N ARG A 86 -6.36 -1.06 -9.84
CA ARG A 86 -7.43 -0.95 -8.84
C ARG A 86 -6.78 -0.86 -7.46
N ILE A 87 -7.22 0.12 -6.68
CA ILE A 87 -6.91 0.20 -5.25
C ILE A 87 -7.57 -1.03 -4.59
N PRO A 88 -6.79 -1.88 -3.89
CA PRO A 88 -7.33 -3.02 -3.17
C PRO A 88 -8.44 -2.61 -2.22
N ASP A 89 -9.49 -3.42 -2.13
CA ASP A 89 -10.51 -3.20 -1.11
C ASP A 89 -9.92 -3.48 0.30
N LEU A 90 -10.47 -2.81 1.32
CA LEU A 90 -10.01 -3.00 2.69
C LEU A 90 -10.22 -4.44 3.16
N GLU A 91 -11.34 -5.06 2.81
CA GLU A 91 -11.64 -6.45 3.15
C GLU A 91 -10.66 -7.41 2.45
N ASP A 92 -10.45 -7.25 1.14
CA ASP A 92 -9.48 -8.06 0.37
C ASP A 92 -8.05 -7.95 0.95
N THR A 93 -7.67 -6.75 1.42
CA THR A 93 -6.36 -6.50 2.03
C THR A 93 -6.26 -7.12 3.42
N HIS A 94 -7.32 -7.03 4.23
CA HIS A 94 -7.39 -7.67 5.54
C HIS A 94 -7.22 -9.19 5.41
N ASP A 95 -8.03 -9.79 4.54
CA ASP A 95 -8.04 -11.24 4.31
C ASP A 95 -6.68 -11.72 3.81
N PHE A 96 -6.02 -10.96 2.93
CA PHE A 96 -4.67 -11.29 2.47
C PHE A 96 -3.64 -11.27 3.60
N ILE A 97 -3.66 -10.27 4.47
CA ILE A 97 -2.75 -10.21 5.63
C ILE A 97 -3.04 -11.36 6.59
N GLN A 98 -4.32 -11.68 6.84
CA GLN A 98 -4.71 -12.81 7.69
C GLN A 98 -4.31 -14.16 7.11
N ASP A 99 -4.46 -14.37 5.80
CA ASP A 99 -4.01 -15.60 5.13
C ASP A 99 -2.49 -15.79 5.30
N ILE A 100 -1.70 -14.71 5.21
CA ILE A 100 -0.24 -14.78 5.45
C ILE A 100 0.05 -15.16 6.89
N ILE A 101 -0.58 -14.48 7.87
CA ILE A 101 -0.41 -14.77 9.30
C ILE A 101 -0.76 -16.24 9.57
N PHE A 102 -1.85 -16.74 8.99
CA PHE A 102 -2.26 -18.13 9.13
C PHE A 102 -1.22 -19.12 8.58
N GLU A 103 -0.63 -18.86 7.41
CA GLU A 103 0.46 -19.69 6.88
C GLU A 103 1.70 -19.64 7.79
N MET A 104 2.04 -18.48 8.36
CA MET A 104 3.16 -18.35 9.31
C MET A 104 2.92 -19.14 10.62
N GLU A 105 1.69 -19.09 11.14
CA GLU A 105 1.29 -19.87 12.32
C GLU A 105 1.35 -21.38 12.05
N ASN A 106 0.90 -21.82 10.86
CA ASN A 106 0.99 -23.23 10.46
C ASN A 106 2.43 -23.73 10.28
N ASP A 107 3.34 -22.86 9.83
CA ASP A 107 4.78 -23.14 9.75
C ASP A 107 5.47 -23.09 11.13
N ASN A 108 4.71 -22.88 12.23
CA ASN A 108 5.19 -22.77 13.62
C ASN A 108 6.24 -21.66 13.82
N MET A 109 6.09 -20.55 13.08
CA MET A 109 6.90 -19.35 13.33
C MET A 109 6.59 -18.79 14.73
N ASP A 110 7.59 -18.15 15.34
CA ASP A 110 7.43 -17.53 16.66
C ASP A 110 6.44 -16.35 16.62
N GLU A 111 5.70 -16.16 17.71
CA GLU A 111 4.69 -15.10 17.84
C GLU A 111 5.30 -13.70 17.61
N ALA A 112 6.53 -13.45 18.08
CA ALA A 112 7.16 -12.16 17.85
C ALA A 112 7.54 -11.95 16.38
N GLN A 113 7.90 -13.01 15.66
CA GLN A 113 8.13 -12.95 14.20
C GLN A 113 6.83 -12.70 13.44
N VAL A 114 5.75 -13.41 13.77
CA VAL A 114 4.42 -13.20 13.18
C VAL A 114 3.95 -11.76 13.39
N MET A 115 4.11 -11.25 14.62
CA MET A 115 3.73 -9.87 14.95
C MET A 115 4.58 -8.84 14.19
N HIS A 116 5.89 -9.08 14.07
CA HIS A 116 6.77 -8.21 13.29
C HIS A 116 6.32 -8.15 11.82
N TYR A 117 6.03 -9.30 11.21
CA TYR A 117 5.50 -9.37 9.85
C TYR A 117 4.15 -8.69 9.70
N ALA A 118 3.22 -8.88 10.64
CA ALA A 118 1.92 -8.23 10.62
C ALA A 118 2.05 -6.70 10.61
N VAL A 119 2.97 -6.15 11.41
CA VAL A 119 3.27 -4.70 11.43
C VAL A 119 3.89 -4.24 10.11
N THR A 120 4.79 -5.02 9.52
CA THR A 120 5.38 -4.71 8.22
C THR A 120 4.33 -4.70 7.11
N LEU A 121 3.45 -5.70 7.06
CA LEU A 121 2.35 -5.77 6.10
C LEU A 121 1.36 -4.62 6.29
N ASP A 122 1.01 -4.29 7.54
CA ASP A 122 0.17 -3.14 7.87
C ASP A 122 0.73 -1.83 7.29
N ARG A 123 2.05 -1.61 7.42
CA ARG A 123 2.74 -0.43 6.86
C ARG A 123 2.77 -0.45 5.33
N LEU A 124 3.06 -1.61 4.73
CA LEU A 124 3.12 -1.76 3.27
C LEU A 124 1.78 -1.45 2.62
N PHE A 125 0.69 -1.97 3.20
CA PHE A 125 -0.67 -1.77 2.70
C PHE A 125 -1.38 -0.54 3.28
N GLN A 126 -0.77 0.14 4.25
CA GLN A 126 -1.39 1.23 5.03
C GLN A 126 -2.74 0.81 5.64
N PHE A 127 -2.88 -0.46 6.01
CA PHE A 127 -4.15 -1.08 6.32
C PHE A 127 -4.84 -0.40 7.50
N SER A 128 -4.16 -0.24 8.64
CA SER A 128 -4.71 0.39 9.84
C SER A 128 -5.15 1.83 9.62
N PHE A 129 -4.42 2.57 8.78
CA PHE A 129 -4.80 3.93 8.40
C PHE A 129 -6.13 3.91 7.62
N LEU A 130 -6.23 3.10 6.57
CA LEU A 130 -7.44 2.99 5.75
C LEU A 130 -8.63 2.45 6.55
N ALA A 131 -8.42 1.46 7.43
CA ALA A 131 -9.43 0.93 8.32
C ALA A 131 -9.95 1.98 9.31
N THR A 132 -9.07 2.86 9.80
CA THR A 132 -9.47 3.97 10.67
C THR A 132 -10.32 5.00 9.91
N ILE A 133 -9.99 5.29 8.65
CA ILE A 133 -10.80 6.17 7.80
C ILE A 133 -12.19 5.57 7.54
N ASP A 134 -12.27 4.29 7.19
CA ASP A 134 -13.55 3.59 7.05
C ASP A 134 -14.39 3.65 8.35
N TYR A 135 -13.76 3.40 9.50
CA TYR A 135 -14.44 3.51 10.78
C TYR A 135 -14.97 4.92 11.06
N CYS A 136 -14.22 5.97 10.71
CA CYS A 136 -14.69 7.35 10.80
C CYS A 136 -15.94 7.60 9.94
N HIS A 137 -16.00 7.06 8.71
CA HIS A 137 -17.19 7.15 7.87
C HIS A 137 -18.40 6.45 8.52
N ARG A 138 -18.20 5.23 9.04
CA ARG A 138 -19.26 4.51 9.77
C ARG A 138 -19.76 5.26 11.00
N LEU A 139 -18.88 5.97 11.73
CA LEU A 139 -19.29 6.81 12.85
C LEU A 139 -20.15 7.99 12.40
N VAL A 140 -19.81 8.63 11.28
CA VAL A 140 -20.61 9.72 10.69
C VAL A 140 -22.01 9.21 10.31
N ASP A 141 -22.09 8.05 9.66
CA ASP A 141 -23.38 7.42 9.32
C ASP A 141 -24.16 7.02 10.57
N GLY A 142 -23.48 6.48 11.58
CA GLY A 142 -24.06 6.15 12.88
C GLY A 142 -24.68 7.36 13.58
N VAL A 143 -24.03 8.53 13.50
CA VAL A 143 -24.61 9.80 14.00
C VAL A 143 -25.90 10.12 13.26
N ALA A 144 -25.95 9.99 11.93
CA ALA A 144 -27.16 10.24 11.16
C ALA A 144 -28.30 9.28 11.55
N LEU A 145 -28.00 7.99 11.68
CA LEU A 145 -28.97 6.96 12.11
C LEU A 145 -29.52 7.25 13.52
N ASN A 146 -28.65 7.64 14.45
CA ASN A 146 -29.04 7.98 15.81
C ASN A 146 -29.95 9.22 15.87
N LEU A 147 -29.88 10.11 14.88
CA LEU A 147 -30.72 11.30 14.81
C LEU A 147 -32.11 11.05 14.22
N MET A 148 -32.31 9.95 13.47
CA MET A 148 -33.58 9.62 12.81
C MET A 148 -34.83 9.68 13.70
N PRO A 149 -34.80 9.24 14.98
CA PRO A 149 -35.98 9.28 15.84
C PRO A 149 -36.38 10.68 16.33
N TYR A 150 -35.49 11.68 16.21
CA TYR A 150 -35.71 13.00 16.78
C TYR A 150 -36.52 13.92 15.85
N PRO A 151 -37.15 14.98 16.34
CA PRO A 151 -37.81 15.97 15.49
C PRO A 151 -36.83 16.66 14.54
N TYR A 152 -37.26 16.95 13.31
CA TYR A 152 -36.43 17.55 12.24
C TYR A 152 -35.61 18.77 12.69
N THR A 153 -36.21 19.69 13.46
CA THR A 153 -35.51 20.88 13.95
C THR A 153 -34.32 20.53 14.85
N HIS A 154 -34.45 19.48 15.68
CA HIS A 154 -33.36 18.99 16.52
C HIS A 154 -32.28 18.32 15.68
N GLN A 155 -32.68 17.45 14.74
CA GLN A 155 -31.77 16.81 13.79
C GLN A 155 -30.92 17.86 13.06
N MET A 156 -31.56 18.88 12.48
CA MET A 156 -30.86 19.92 11.73
C MET A 156 -29.94 20.77 12.60
N THR A 157 -30.35 21.08 13.83
CA THR A 157 -29.49 21.84 14.75
C THR A 157 -28.22 21.05 15.08
N PHE A 158 -28.37 19.75 15.35
CA PHE A 158 -27.23 18.87 15.65
C PHE A 158 -26.32 18.70 14.44
N VAL A 159 -26.86 18.31 13.28
CA VAL A 159 -26.07 18.05 12.07
C VAL A 159 -25.27 19.29 11.66
N LYS A 160 -25.83 20.49 11.79
CA LYS A 160 -25.13 21.74 11.44
C LYS A 160 -23.96 22.03 12.39
N SER A 161 -24.11 21.71 13.68
CA SER A 161 -23.01 21.80 14.64
C SER A 161 -21.90 20.78 14.34
N PHE A 162 -22.30 19.55 13.99
CA PHE A 162 -21.37 18.49 13.62
C PHE A 162 -20.62 18.82 12.31
N GLU A 163 -21.33 19.31 11.29
CA GLU A 163 -20.76 19.81 10.04
C GLU A 163 -19.70 20.89 10.28
N ASN A 164 -19.97 21.86 11.18
CA ASN A 164 -18.99 22.89 11.51
C ASN A 164 -17.73 22.32 12.17
N THR A 165 -17.88 21.27 12.99
CA THR A 165 -16.74 20.55 13.59
C THR A 165 -15.89 19.89 12.50
N LEU A 166 -16.52 19.20 11.55
CA LEU A 166 -15.82 18.58 10.43
C LEU A 166 -15.13 19.60 9.53
N LYS A 167 -15.80 20.73 9.20
CA LYS A 167 -15.21 21.84 8.44
C LYS A 167 -13.96 22.40 9.14
N ARG A 168 -14.00 22.54 10.46
CA ARG A 168 -12.84 23.01 11.24
C ARG A 168 -11.67 22.03 11.13
N GLN A 169 -11.92 20.73 11.28
CA GLN A 169 -10.84 19.74 11.17
C GLN A 169 -10.29 19.63 9.76
N TYR A 170 -11.14 19.73 8.75
CA TYR A 170 -10.72 19.83 7.36
C TYR A 170 -9.81 21.05 7.11
N ALA A 171 -10.17 22.22 7.65
CA ALA A 171 -9.33 23.41 7.54
C ALA A 171 -7.96 23.23 8.24
N ILE A 172 -7.94 22.62 9.42
CA ILE A 172 -6.70 22.33 10.16
C ILE A 172 -5.81 21.37 9.36
N SER A 173 -6.37 20.24 8.89
CA SER A 173 -5.58 19.25 8.14
C SER A 173 -5.05 19.80 6.82
N MET A 174 -5.81 20.66 6.13
CA MET A 174 -5.30 21.38 4.94
C MET A 174 -4.12 22.28 5.29
N VAL A 175 -4.21 23.07 6.37
CA VAL A 175 -3.12 23.95 6.79
C VAL A 175 -1.88 23.13 7.17
N GLU A 176 -2.05 22.03 7.91
CA GLU A 176 -0.95 21.13 8.28
C GLU A 176 -0.31 20.49 7.04
N ALA A 177 -1.11 19.99 6.09
CA ALA A 177 -0.60 19.45 4.83
C ALA A 177 0.20 20.50 4.05
N ILE A 178 -0.34 21.71 3.90
CA ILE A 178 0.33 22.84 3.25
C ILE A 178 1.65 23.19 3.96
N MET A 179 1.65 23.25 5.29
CA MET A 179 2.84 23.59 6.08
C MET A 179 3.92 22.52 5.92
N ASN A 180 3.57 21.25 6.13
CA ASN A 180 4.49 20.12 6.04
C ASN A 180 5.06 19.97 4.63
N THR A 181 4.23 20.05 3.59
CA THR A 181 4.70 19.95 2.20
C THR A 181 5.55 21.16 1.81
N GLY A 182 5.17 22.37 2.26
CA GLY A 182 5.97 23.57 2.03
C GLY A 182 7.32 23.55 2.74
N GLU A 183 7.37 23.08 3.99
CA GLU A 183 8.62 22.92 4.76
C GLU A 183 9.51 21.85 4.16
N LEU A 184 8.95 20.71 3.76
CA LEU A 184 9.69 19.67 3.05
C LEU A 184 10.30 20.22 1.76
N GLY A 185 9.53 20.97 0.96
CA GLY A 185 10.03 21.60 -0.27
C GLY A 185 11.14 22.62 -0.01
N ALA A 186 11.03 23.40 1.06
CA ALA A 186 12.08 24.34 1.47
C ALA A 186 13.37 23.62 1.89
N VAL A 187 13.28 22.57 2.71
CA VAL A 187 14.44 21.76 3.14
C VAL A 187 15.14 21.13 1.94
N ILE A 188 14.39 20.55 0.99
CA ILE A 188 14.96 19.99 -0.25
C ILE A 188 15.69 21.06 -1.04
N ARG A 189 15.09 22.26 -1.18
CA ARG A 189 15.71 23.36 -1.92
C ARG A 189 16.98 23.89 -1.24
N GLU A 190 16.95 24.09 0.07
CA GLU A 190 18.12 24.54 0.84
C GLU A 190 19.27 23.54 0.74
N ALA A 191 18.96 22.24 0.83
CA ALA A 191 19.96 21.18 0.64
C ALA A 191 20.58 21.20 -0.76
N LYS A 192 19.79 21.48 -1.82
CA LYS A 192 20.31 21.69 -3.19
C LYS A 192 21.22 22.91 -3.28
N GLN A 193 20.78 24.05 -2.73
CA GLN A 193 21.55 25.30 -2.79
C GLN A 193 22.89 25.20 -2.05
N ALA A 194 22.92 24.42 -0.97
CA ALA A 194 24.14 24.17 -0.21
C ALA A 194 25.04 23.07 -0.83
N GLY A 195 24.60 22.42 -1.92
CA GLY A 195 25.36 21.36 -2.60
C GLY A 195 25.41 20.03 -1.84
N PHE A 196 24.48 19.80 -0.90
CA PHE A 196 24.38 18.52 -0.18
C PHE A 196 23.71 17.43 -1.02
N ILE A 197 22.90 17.81 -2.01
CA ILE A 197 22.26 16.91 -2.96
C ILE A 197 22.37 17.48 -4.38
N ASP A 198 22.88 16.67 -5.30
CA ASP A 198 23.05 17.04 -6.72
C ASP A 198 21.81 16.73 -7.56
N GLU A 199 20.95 15.82 -7.09
CA GLU A 199 19.78 15.34 -7.81
C GLU A 199 18.46 15.88 -7.25
N ALA A 200 17.43 15.84 -8.09
CA ALA A 200 16.13 16.40 -7.77
C ALA A 200 15.27 15.50 -6.85
N VAL A 201 15.68 14.24 -6.67
CA VAL A 201 15.18 13.31 -5.65
C VAL A 201 16.31 13.06 -4.66
N PRO A 202 16.12 13.26 -3.34
CA PRO A 202 17.15 12.93 -2.36
C PRO A 202 17.53 11.45 -2.46
N SER A 203 18.82 11.14 -2.44
CA SER A 203 19.28 9.76 -2.28
C SER A 203 18.96 9.32 -0.85
N TYR A 204 17.80 8.70 -0.67
CA TYR A 204 17.32 8.25 0.64
C TYR A 204 18.05 7.02 1.18
N GLY A 205 18.97 6.43 0.41
CA GLY A 205 19.59 5.13 0.71
C GLY A 205 18.81 3.97 0.08
N ASP A 206 19.18 2.74 0.41
CA ASP A 206 18.59 1.51 -0.16
C ASP A 206 17.92 0.61 0.91
N ASP A 207 17.57 1.19 2.06
CA ASP A 207 16.85 0.49 3.13
C ASP A 207 15.32 0.71 3.05
N GLU A 208 14.56 -0.03 3.87
CA GLU A 208 13.10 0.04 3.91
C GLU A 208 12.57 1.44 4.26
N ILE A 209 13.34 2.18 5.08
CA ILE A 209 13.01 3.56 5.47
C ILE A 209 13.13 4.47 4.24
N ALA A 210 14.14 4.25 3.40
CA ALA A 210 14.30 4.96 2.14
C ALA A 210 13.10 4.76 1.21
N ASP A 211 12.56 3.54 1.14
CA ASP A 211 11.36 3.23 0.34
C ASP A 211 10.10 3.89 0.88
N GLU A 212 9.96 4.06 2.20
CA GLU A 212 8.89 4.86 2.80
C GLU A 212 8.98 6.34 2.38
N TYR A 213 10.19 6.93 2.40
CA TYR A 213 10.39 8.31 1.97
C TYR A 213 10.12 8.51 0.47
N ARG A 214 10.55 7.58 -0.39
CA ARG A 214 10.24 7.60 -1.83
C ARG A 214 8.73 7.55 -2.07
N ARG A 215 8.01 6.67 -1.36
CA ARG A 215 6.53 6.56 -1.45
C ARG A 215 5.84 7.84 -0.95
N ARG A 216 6.31 8.43 0.14
CA ARG A 216 5.81 9.73 0.65
C ARG A 216 5.96 10.82 -0.39
N ASP A 217 7.14 10.95 -1.00
CA ASP A 217 7.41 12.00 -1.99
C ASP A 217 6.57 11.81 -3.25
N ALA A 218 6.42 10.57 -3.74
CA ALA A 218 5.52 10.25 -4.83
C ALA A 218 4.05 10.62 -4.51
N ALA A 219 3.57 10.25 -3.32
CA ALA A 219 2.22 10.60 -2.86
C ALA A 219 2.02 12.12 -2.71
N THR A 220 3.05 12.83 -2.23
CA THR A 220 3.06 14.29 -2.10
C THR A 220 2.94 14.96 -3.47
N VAL A 221 3.70 14.48 -4.46
CA VAL A 221 3.62 14.98 -5.84
C VAL A 221 2.22 14.75 -6.42
N GLU A 222 1.66 13.54 -6.29
CA GLU A 222 0.31 13.24 -6.78
C GLU A 222 -0.76 14.08 -6.08
N TYR A 223 -0.61 14.31 -4.78
CA TYR A 223 -1.49 15.22 -4.04
C TYR A 223 -1.43 16.65 -4.57
N LEU A 224 -0.24 17.18 -4.86
CA LEU A 224 -0.06 18.53 -5.42
C LEU A 224 -0.60 18.64 -6.85
N LYS A 225 -0.51 17.57 -7.67
CA LYS A 225 -1.16 17.50 -8.99
C LYS A 225 -2.68 17.61 -8.87
N ALA A 226 -3.26 16.84 -7.96
CA ALA A 226 -4.71 16.81 -7.74
C ALA A 226 -5.26 18.11 -7.12
N ASN A 227 -4.42 18.93 -6.48
CA ASN A 227 -4.83 20.13 -5.75
C ASN A 227 -4.06 21.41 -6.19
N PRO A 228 -4.42 22.03 -7.33
CA PRO A 228 -3.67 23.15 -7.92
C PRO A 228 -3.51 24.38 -7.02
N GLU A 229 -4.53 24.71 -6.23
CA GLU A 229 -4.46 25.86 -5.30
C GLU A 229 -3.45 25.63 -4.18
N ILE A 230 -3.37 24.40 -3.67
CA ILE A 230 -2.38 24.00 -2.66
C ILE A 230 -0.98 24.00 -3.26
N ARG A 231 -0.82 23.45 -4.47
CA ARG A 231 0.42 23.51 -5.25
C ARG A 231 0.94 24.94 -5.37
N ARG A 232 0.11 25.88 -5.81
CA ARG A 232 0.51 27.28 -6.00
C ARG A 232 1.04 27.90 -4.71
N PHE A 233 0.40 27.62 -3.57
CA PHE A 233 0.88 28.10 -2.28
C PHE A 233 2.22 27.48 -1.90
N VAL A 234 2.37 26.17 -2.06
CA VAL A 234 3.62 25.44 -1.78
C VAL A 234 4.76 26.00 -2.63
N GLU A 235 4.56 26.17 -3.94
CA GLU A 235 5.57 26.73 -4.86
C GLU A 235 5.97 28.15 -4.47
N THR A 236 5.00 28.97 -4.05
CA THR A 236 5.26 30.33 -3.58
C THR A 236 6.09 30.34 -2.30
N LYS A 237 5.76 29.47 -1.33
CA LYS A 237 6.48 29.38 -0.04
C LYS A 237 7.87 28.77 -0.20
N ALA A 238 7.99 27.68 -0.96
CA ALA A 238 9.26 27.00 -1.20
C ALA A 238 10.16 27.78 -2.18
N GLY A 239 9.59 28.67 -3.01
CA GLY A 239 10.31 29.54 -3.93
C GLY A 239 10.89 28.80 -5.14
N GLY A 240 10.12 27.85 -5.68
CA GLY A 240 10.41 27.04 -6.86
C GLY A 240 9.17 26.23 -7.27
N THR A 241 9.10 25.80 -8.52
CA THR A 241 8.00 24.93 -9.00
C THR A 241 8.11 23.52 -8.40
N VAL A 242 7.00 22.79 -8.34
CA VAL A 242 7.03 21.38 -7.88
C VAL A 242 7.94 20.54 -8.79
N GLU A 243 7.95 20.81 -10.10
CA GLU A 243 8.87 20.15 -11.04
C GLU A 243 10.35 20.40 -10.68
N GLU A 244 10.71 21.62 -10.29
CA GLU A 244 12.08 21.98 -9.90
C GLU A 244 12.47 21.42 -8.52
N ILE A 245 11.54 21.44 -7.57
CA ILE A 245 11.80 21.00 -6.19
C ILE A 245 11.93 19.47 -6.14
N TRP A 246 10.98 18.74 -6.73
CA TRP A 246 10.92 17.27 -6.67
C TRP A 246 11.48 16.56 -7.90
N GLY A 247 11.84 17.27 -8.98
CA GLY A 247 12.47 16.65 -10.15
C GLY A 247 11.55 15.83 -11.04
N VAL A 248 10.25 16.08 -10.95
CA VAL A 248 9.20 15.32 -11.62
C VAL A 248 8.61 16.12 -12.77
N LYS A 249 8.06 15.44 -13.78
CA LYS A 249 7.17 16.08 -14.76
C LYS A 249 5.72 15.94 -14.30
N LEU A 250 5.01 17.06 -14.29
CA LEU A 250 3.58 17.10 -14.02
C LEU A 250 2.85 17.16 -15.38
N ASP A 251 2.68 16.00 -16.02
CA ASP A 251 1.85 15.86 -17.23
C ASP A 251 0.36 15.83 -16.85
#